data_AF-A0A9P3GH57-F1
#
_entry.id   AF-A0A9P3GH57-F1
#
_cell.length_a   1.000
_cell.length_b   1.000
_cell.length_c   1.000
_cell.angle_alpha   90.00
_cell.angle_beta   90.00
_cell.angle_gamma   90.00
#
_symmetry.space_group_name_H-M   'P 1'
#
loop_
_entity.id
_entity.type
_entity.pdbx_description
1 polymer ?
#
loop_
_entity_poly.entity_id
_entity_poly.type
_entity_poly.pdbx_seq_one_letter_code
_entity_poly.pdbx_strand_id
1 'polypeptide(L)'
;MERHEWTADELGHLQARGLEHYPLDLDRINRVQLWYGEGTPDVVVKSLDRGATELAILQTLLAHPARGNRTIPTELLPCEKTYLAVMPALNRTVGFGIWPNFERIVRFSHDLLQGVSFMHSLEIAHCDIHPNNVVQADPEEQYAATIESGRMYIIDFGISRFMSPKMPLPADRVPHMQGHYDPPEGRDAAEPYSYDVYCVGAAIRTVCWDTTNNHSRANRVAPSLWAFARALTAADPARRPSVRHARAMFAILRRWLMLTRWVHWLLPIPQADRIDLCGWYFLCRLVLSAVRRRG
;
A
#
# COMPACT_ATOMS: atom_id res chain seq x y z
N MET A 1 -31.26 -16.63 -2.25
CA MET A 1 -30.31 -15.58 -1.85
C MET A 1 -29.14 -15.68 -2.78
N GLU A 2 -28.99 -14.67 -3.65
CA GLU A 2 -27.78 -14.56 -4.46
C GLU A 2 -26.58 -14.45 -3.51
N ARG A 3 -25.45 -15.07 -3.86
CA ARG A 3 -24.26 -15.17 -2.99
C ARG A 3 -23.67 -13.81 -2.56
N HIS A 4 -24.18 -12.72 -3.13
CA HIS A 4 -23.67 -11.36 -3.04
C HIS A 4 -24.62 -10.39 -2.31
N GLU A 5 -25.78 -10.87 -1.85
CA GLU A 5 -26.74 -10.05 -1.10
C GLU A 5 -26.35 -9.93 0.38
N TRP A 6 -26.67 -8.78 0.99
CA TRP A 6 -26.51 -8.55 2.41
C TRP A 6 -27.60 -9.25 3.21
N THR A 7 -27.23 -9.88 4.33
CA THR A 7 -28.16 -10.55 5.23
C THR A 7 -28.91 -9.53 6.10
N ALA A 8 -30.08 -9.92 6.60
CA ALA A 8 -30.87 -9.07 7.51
C ALA A 8 -30.12 -8.70 8.79
N ASP A 9 -29.29 -9.61 9.31
CA ASP A 9 -28.45 -9.38 10.48
C ASP A 9 -27.38 -8.31 10.23
N GLU A 10 -26.65 -8.43 9.10
CA GLU A 10 -25.66 -7.43 8.70
C GLU A 10 -26.29 -6.05 8.49
N LEU A 11 -27.44 -6.00 7.81
CA LEU A 11 -28.19 -4.75 7.62
C LEU A 11 -28.65 -4.15 8.95
N GLY A 12 -29.13 -4.99 9.89
CA GLY A 12 -29.54 -4.56 11.22
C GLY A 12 -28.40 -3.91 12.01
N HIS A 13 -27.18 -4.45 11.93
CA HIS A 13 -26.01 -3.87 12.57
C HIS A 13 -25.60 -2.50 12.00
N LEU A 14 -25.81 -2.27 10.71
CA LEU A 14 -25.50 -0.99 10.06
C LEU A 14 -26.59 0.05 10.35
N GLN A 15 -27.86 -0.34 10.27
CA GLN A 15 -29.01 0.51 10.60
C GLN A 15 -29.02 0.93 12.08
N ALA A 16 -28.62 0.04 12.99
CA ALA A 16 -28.49 0.36 14.42
C ALA A 16 -27.43 1.45 14.70
N ARG A 17 -26.53 1.71 13.75
CA ARG A 17 -25.57 2.84 13.80
C ARG A 17 -26.08 4.11 13.13
N GLY A 18 -27.31 4.11 12.63
CA GLY A 18 -27.82 5.22 11.81
C GLY A 18 -27.17 5.31 10.43
N LEU A 19 -26.57 4.21 9.95
CA LEU A 19 -26.02 4.16 8.60
C LEU A 19 -27.10 3.77 7.59
N GLU A 20 -27.15 4.52 6.51
CA GLU A 20 -28.01 4.31 5.36
C GLU A 20 -27.19 3.82 4.18
N HIS A 21 -27.82 2.96 3.37
CA HIS A 21 -27.20 2.33 2.23
C HIS A 21 -27.09 3.31 1.06
N TYR A 22 -25.87 3.52 0.57
CA TYR A 22 -25.65 4.24 -0.69
C TYR A 22 -25.77 3.25 -1.87
N PRO A 23 -26.49 3.57 -2.95
CA PRO A 23 -26.72 2.66 -4.08
C PRO A 23 -25.47 2.39 -4.96
N LEU A 24 -24.26 2.59 -4.44
CA LEU A 24 -23.00 2.35 -5.13
C LEU A 24 -22.28 1.14 -4.54
N ASP A 25 -22.34 0.03 -5.27
CA ASP A 25 -21.46 -1.11 -5.03
C ASP A 25 -20.03 -0.75 -5.46
N LEU A 26 -19.10 -0.73 -4.51
CA LEU A 26 -17.68 -0.54 -4.82
C LEU A 26 -17.07 -1.83 -5.38
N ASP A 27 -17.50 -2.97 -4.84
CA ASP A 27 -17.21 -4.31 -5.34
C ASP A 27 -18.34 -5.27 -4.93
N ARG A 28 -19.25 -5.53 -5.87
CA ARG A 28 -20.39 -6.42 -5.63
C ARG A 28 -19.97 -7.87 -5.37
N ILE A 29 -18.87 -8.32 -6.00
CA ILE A 29 -18.42 -9.72 -5.89
C ILE A 29 -17.93 -9.96 -4.46
N ASN A 30 -17.11 -9.05 -3.94
CA ASN A 30 -16.53 -9.11 -2.60
C ASN A 30 -17.36 -8.40 -1.53
N ARG A 31 -18.61 -8.01 -1.86
CA ARG A 31 -19.58 -7.38 -0.94
C ARG A 31 -18.98 -6.16 -0.22
N VAL A 32 -18.41 -5.24 -1.00
CA VAL A 32 -17.85 -3.96 -0.55
C VAL A 32 -18.76 -2.82 -1.00
N GLN A 33 -19.24 -2.02 -0.04
CA GLN A 33 -20.19 -0.94 -0.29
C GLN A 33 -19.86 0.32 0.49
N LEU A 34 -20.31 1.46 -0.02
CA LEU A 34 -20.28 2.75 0.68
C LEU A 34 -21.56 2.94 1.50
N TRP A 35 -21.41 3.45 2.71
CA TRP A 35 -22.48 3.74 3.65
C TRP A 35 -22.28 5.12 4.27
N TYR A 36 -23.38 5.84 4.48
CA TYR A 36 -23.37 7.21 5.03
C TYR A 36 -24.31 7.30 6.23
N GLY A 37 -24.09 8.26 7.12
CA GLY A 37 -24.97 8.53 8.25
C GLY A 37 -24.96 10.01 8.58
N GLU A 38 -26.11 10.56 8.98
CA GLU A 38 -26.21 11.98 9.31
C GLU A 38 -25.29 12.33 10.49
N GLY A 39 -24.37 13.28 10.27
CA GLY A 39 -23.41 13.70 11.30
C GLY A 39 -22.29 12.69 11.59
N THR A 40 -22.15 11.63 10.78
CA THR A 40 -21.05 10.66 10.87
C THR A 40 -20.21 10.66 9.59
N PRO A 41 -18.89 10.44 9.66
CA PRO A 41 -18.08 10.25 8.47
C PRO A 41 -18.55 9.05 7.64
N ASP A 42 -18.46 9.16 6.31
CA ASP A 42 -18.76 8.06 5.40
C ASP A 42 -17.85 6.85 5.67
N VAL A 43 -18.41 5.65 5.51
CA VAL A 43 -17.70 4.40 5.74
C VAL A 43 -17.82 3.46 4.56
N VAL A 44 -16.76 2.67 4.35
CA VAL A 44 -16.77 1.53 3.46
C VAL A 44 -16.94 0.28 4.31
N VAL A 45 -17.93 -0.54 3.96
CA VAL A 45 -18.22 -1.80 4.65
C VAL A 45 -17.92 -2.96 3.72
N LYS A 46 -17.15 -3.93 4.21
CA LYS A 46 -16.88 -5.21 3.55
C LYS A 46 -17.39 -6.35 4.43
N SER A 47 -18.15 -7.27 3.86
CA SER A 47 -18.53 -8.51 4.55
C SER A 47 -17.45 -9.58 4.38
N LEU A 48 -17.07 -10.22 5.48
CA LEU A 48 -16.02 -11.23 5.55
C LEU A 48 -16.57 -12.53 6.14
N ASP A 49 -16.30 -13.65 5.49
CA ASP A 49 -16.64 -14.95 6.07
C ASP A 49 -15.86 -15.19 7.36
N ARG A 50 -16.49 -15.82 8.37
CA ARG A 50 -15.86 -16.13 9.67
C ARG A 50 -14.58 -16.95 9.59
N GLY A 51 -14.42 -17.73 8.52
CA GLY A 51 -13.23 -18.55 8.24
C GLY A 51 -12.29 -17.98 7.17
N ALA A 52 -12.50 -16.72 6.75
CA ALA A 52 -11.66 -16.08 5.73
C ALA A 52 -10.28 -15.74 6.28
N THR A 53 -9.25 -15.97 5.47
CA THR A 53 -7.87 -15.57 5.77
C THR A 53 -7.76 -14.05 5.98
N GLU A 54 -8.47 -13.27 5.17
CA GLU A 54 -8.52 -11.81 5.27
C GLU A 54 -8.95 -11.34 6.67
N LEU A 55 -9.97 -11.98 7.26
CA LEU A 55 -10.43 -11.66 8.62
C LEU A 55 -9.33 -11.91 9.65
N ALA A 56 -8.65 -13.06 9.60
CA ALA A 56 -7.57 -13.39 10.53
C ALA A 56 -6.36 -12.45 10.39
N ILE A 57 -6.05 -12.03 9.16
CA ILE A 57 -5.00 -11.04 8.87
C ILE A 57 -5.37 -9.67 9.45
N LEU A 58 -6.59 -9.19 9.19
CA LEU A 58 -7.07 -7.94 9.76
C LEU A 58 -7.04 -7.96 11.29
N GLN A 59 -7.53 -9.02 11.92
CA GLN A 59 -7.46 -9.19 13.38
C GLN A 59 -6.01 -9.09 13.90
N THR A 60 -5.07 -9.74 13.21
CA THR A 60 -3.66 -9.70 13.60
C THR A 60 -3.07 -8.29 13.46
N LEU A 61 -3.33 -7.61 12.34
CA LEU A 61 -2.81 -6.27 12.07
C LEU A 61 -3.39 -5.24 13.05
N LEU A 62 -4.69 -5.31 13.33
CA LEU A 62 -5.39 -4.39 14.23
C LEU A 62 -5.01 -4.60 15.70
N ALA A 63 -4.65 -5.83 16.10
CA ALA A 63 -4.16 -6.14 17.45
C ALA A 63 -2.76 -5.55 17.74
N HIS A 64 -2.03 -5.08 16.72
CA HIS A 64 -0.68 -4.53 16.85
C HIS A 64 -0.64 -3.05 16.43
N PRO A 65 -1.19 -2.12 17.23
CA PRO A 65 -1.14 -0.70 16.94
C PRO A 65 0.31 -0.21 17.00
N ALA A 66 0.82 0.28 15.87
CA ALA A 66 2.16 0.82 15.75
C ALA A 66 2.16 1.98 14.77
N ARG A 67 3.03 2.97 14.96
CA ARG A 67 3.24 4.06 13.97
C ARG A 67 3.65 3.56 12.59
N GLY A 68 4.15 2.32 12.52
CA GLY A 68 4.50 1.62 11.28
C GLY A 68 3.33 0.94 10.59
N ASN A 69 2.22 0.74 11.30
CA ASN A 69 1.05 0.10 10.77
C ASN A 69 0.33 1.06 9.83
N ARG A 70 0.34 0.74 8.53
CA ARG A 70 -0.40 1.47 7.50
C ARG A 70 -1.58 0.65 6.97
N THR A 71 -2.05 -0.34 7.71
CA THR A 71 -3.35 -0.97 7.45
C THR A 71 -4.46 0.03 7.73
N ILE A 72 -5.48 0.06 6.87
CA ILE A 72 -6.65 0.90 7.10
C ILE A 72 -7.27 0.62 8.49
N PRO A 73 -7.51 1.66 9.32
CA PRO A 73 -8.24 1.47 10.56
C PRO A 73 -9.59 0.81 10.28
N THR A 74 -9.89 -0.27 11.01
CA THR A 74 -11.07 -1.09 10.74
C THR A 74 -11.71 -1.49 12.06
N GLU A 75 -13.02 -1.30 12.16
CA GLU A 75 -13.85 -1.90 13.21
C GLU A 75 -14.40 -3.23 12.68
N LEU A 76 -14.18 -4.32 13.42
CA LEU A 76 -14.66 -5.65 13.05
C LEU A 76 -15.89 -6.01 13.88
N LEU A 77 -17.00 -6.30 13.19
CA LEU A 77 -18.29 -6.53 13.82
C LEU A 77 -18.77 -7.95 13.59
N PRO A 78 -18.99 -8.73 14.64
CA PRO A 78 -19.52 -10.07 14.48
C PRO A 78 -20.98 -10.00 14.04
N CYS A 79 -21.30 -10.71 12.97
CA CYS A 79 -22.65 -11.05 12.53
C CYS A 79 -22.86 -12.56 12.69
N GLU A 80 -24.07 -13.09 12.51
CA GLU A 80 -24.37 -14.51 12.72
C GLU A 80 -23.39 -15.43 11.95
N LYS A 81 -23.14 -15.14 10.67
CA LYS A 81 -22.33 -15.98 9.77
C LYS A 81 -21.04 -15.32 9.27
N THR A 82 -20.93 -14.01 9.42
CA THR A 82 -19.87 -13.18 8.84
C THR A 82 -19.29 -12.23 9.90
N TYR A 83 -18.30 -11.45 9.49
CA TYR A 83 -17.91 -10.22 10.15
C TYR A 83 -18.07 -9.06 9.17
N LEU A 84 -18.52 -7.90 9.65
CA LEU A 84 -18.41 -6.65 8.89
C LEU A 84 -17.10 -5.97 9.26
N ALA A 85 -16.27 -5.69 8.25
CA ALA A 85 -15.16 -4.77 8.34
C ALA A 85 -15.67 -3.37 7.96
N VAL A 86 -15.83 -2.51 8.97
CA VAL A 86 -16.23 -1.11 8.81
C VAL A 86 -14.99 -0.24 8.81
N MET A 87 -14.75 0.43 7.68
CA MET A 87 -13.55 1.21 7.41
C MET A 87 -13.94 2.65 7.08
N PRO A 88 -13.10 3.65 7.39
CA PRO A 88 -13.33 5.01 6.92
C PRO A 88 -13.33 5.06 5.39
N ALA A 89 -14.24 5.81 4.79
CA ALA A 89 -14.19 6.10 3.36
C ALA A 89 -13.09 7.13 3.08
N LEU A 90 -11.96 6.66 2.55
CA LEU A 90 -10.80 7.49 2.24
C LEU A 90 -10.63 7.65 0.72
N ASN A 91 -9.89 8.68 0.31
CA ASN A 91 -9.68 9.00 -1.10
C ASN A 91 -8.84 7.92 -1.80
N ARG A 92 -9.32 7.43 -2.95
CA ARG A 92 -8.57 6.48 -3.77
C ARG A 92 -7.30 7.14 -4.31
N THR A 93 -6.21 6.39 -4.40
CA THR A 93 -4.94 6.90 -4.97
C THR A 93 -4.78 6.68 -6.48
N VAL A 94 -5.89 6.46 -7.19
CA VAL A 94 -5.91 6.15 -8.64
C VAL A 94 -6.88 7.02 -9.43
N GLY A 95 -6.42 7.53 -10.57
CA GLY A 95 -7.15 8.50 -11.39
C GLY A 95 -6.26 9.64 -11.90
N PHE A 96 -6.73 10.32 -12.95
CA PHE A 96 -5.99 11.42 -13.56
C PHE A 96 -5.83 12.59 -12.57
N GLY A 97 -4.63 13.15 -12.46
CA GLY A 97 -4.36 14.32 -11.60
C GLY A 97 -4.18 14.04 -10.11
N ILE A 98 -4.29 12.77 -9.65
CA ILE A 98 -4.12 12.40 -8.24
C ILE A 98 -2.68 12.54 -7.74
N TRP A 99 -1.72 12.54 -8.67
CA TRP A 99 -0.30 12.76 -8.38
C TRP A 99 0.13 14.14 -8.89
N PRO A 100 -0.36 15.24 -8.28
CA PRO A 100 -0.12 16.60 -8.75
C PRO A 100 1.27 17.12 -8.39
N ASN A 101 2.04 16.42 -7.54
CA ASN A 101 3.37 16.86 -7.14
C ASN A 101 4.27 15.71 -6.67
N PHE A 102 5.56 15.99 -6.71
CA PHE A 102 6.65 15.11 -6.32
C PHE A 102 6.56 14.65 -4.85
N GLU A 103 6.14 15.52 -3.94
CA GLU A 103 6.05 15.24 -2.51
C GLU A 103 5.03 14.15 -2.20
N ARG A 104 3.93 14.07 -2.96
CA ARG A 104 2.95 12.98 -2.83
C ARG A 104 3.55 11.64 -3.26
N ILE A 105 4.37 11.59 -4.31
CA ILE A 105 5.08 10.35 -4.70
C ILE A 105 6.05 9.89 -3.61
N VAL A 106 6.82 10.84 -3.05
CA VAL A 106 7.77 10.55 -1.98
C VAL A 106 7.04 10.04 -0.73
N ARG A 107 5.87 10.63 -0.41
CA ARG A 107 5.03 10.18 0.71
C ARG A 107 4.42 8.80 0.43
N PHE A 108 3.89 8.56 -0.76
CA PHE A 108 3.39 7.25 -1.19
C PHE A 108 4.44 6.16 -1.03
N SER A 109 5.63 6.39 -1.60
CA SER A 109 6.75 5.45 -1.49
C SER A 109 7.14 5.19 -0.03
N HIS A 110 7.15 6.25 0.81
CA HIS A 110 7.46 6.13 2.23
C HIS A 110 6.42 5.29 2.99
N ASP A 111 5.15 5.64 2.89
CA ASP A 111 4.08 5.02 3.67
C ASP A 111 3.85 3.58 3.18
N LEU A 112 3.97 3.30 1.88
CA LEU A 112 3.88 1.95 1.33
C LEU A 112 5.01 1.05 1.85
N LEU A 113 6.27 1.50 1.79
CA LEU A 113 7.40 0.75 2.36
C LEU A 113 7.28 0.55 3.87
N GLN A 114 6.72 1.54 4.57
CA GLN A 114 6.49 1.46 6.02
C GLN A 114 5.44 0.39 6.35
N GLY A 115 4.30 0.39 5.66
CA GLY A 115 3.22 -0.58 5.84
C GLY A 115 3.64 -2.00 5.50
N VAL A 116 4.26 -2.21 4.33
CA VAL A 116 4.73 -3.54 3.92
C VAL A 116 5.82 -4.06 4.86
N SER A 117 6.73 -3.19 5.31
CA SER A 117 7.73 -3.58 6.31
C SER A 117 7.13 -3.96 7.66
N PHE A 118 6.00 -3.36 8.04
CA PHE A 118 5.28 -3.75 9.25
C PHE A 118 4.60 -5.10 9.09
N MET A 119 3.91 -5.35 7.98
CA MET A 119 3.30 -6.64 7.67
C MET A 119 4.32 -7.78 7.66
N HIS A 120 5.46 -7.58 6.98
CA HIS A 120 6.54 -8.58 6.94
C HIS A 120 7.11 -8.87 8.34
N SER A 121 7.10 -7.88 9.25
CA SER A 121 7.54 -8.09 10.64
C SER A 121 6.58 -8.92 11.49
N LEU A 122 5.32 -9.05 11.04
CA LEU A 122 4.30 -9.91 11.64
C LEU A 122 4.13 -11.23 10.87
N GLU A 123 5.10 -11.57 10.04
CA GLU A 123 5.07 -12.76 9.19
C GLU A 123 3.90 -12.77 8.18
N ILE A 124 3.46 -11.60 7.70
CA ILE A 124 2.36 -11.44 6.73
C ILE A 124 2.89 -10.90 5.40
N ALA A 125 2.55 -11.55 4.30
CA ALA A 125 2.75 -11.04 2.93
C ALA A 125 1.41 -10.56 2.36
N HIS A 126 1.39 -9.40 1.71
CA HIS A 126 0.15 -8.82 1.19
C HIS A 126 -0.29 -9.49 -0.13
N CYS A 127 0.66 -9.77 -1.01
CA CYS A 127 0.49 -10.41 -2.31
C CYS A 127 -0.34 -9.63 -3.34
N ASP A 128 -0.71 -8.37 -3.07
CA ASP A 128 -1.47 -7.53 -4.01
C ASP A 128 -1.22 -6.04 -3.83
N ILE A 129 0.05 -5.67 -3.64
CA ILE A 129 0.41 -4.26 -3.51
C ILE A 129 0.24 -3.57 -4.87
N HIS A 130 -0.71 -2.64 -4.95
CA HIS A 130 -1.03 -1.86 -6.15
C HIS A 130 -1.65 -0.51 -5.73
N PRO A 131 -1.51 0.59 -6.50
CA PRO A 131 -2.13 1.88 -6.15
C PRO A 131 -3.65 1.84 -5.86
N ASN A 132 -4.43 1.00 -6.55
CA ASN A 132 -5.86 0.77 -6.24
C ASN A 132 -6.10 0.25 -4.81
N ASN A 133 -5.15 -0.49 -4.26
CA ASN A 133 -5.20 -1.05 -2.90
C ASN A 133 -4.51 -0.12 -1.89
N VAL A 134 -4.39 1.17 -2.25
CA VAL A 134 -3.92 2.23 -1.37
C VAL A 134 -4.91 3.38 -1.40
N VAL A 135 -5.32 3.81 -0.22
CA VAL A 135 -6.20 4.97 -0.02
C VAL A 135 -5.47 6.05 0.78
N GLN A 136 -5.94 7.29 0.74
CA GLN A 136 -5.32 8.43 1.38
C GLN A 136 -6.32 9.20 2.23
N ALA A 137 -5.91 9.56 3.45
CA ALA A 137 -6.60 10.54 4.27
C ALA A 137 -6.37 11.95 3.70
N ASP A 138 -7.44 12.67 3.37
CA ASP A 138 -7.37 14.06 2.93
C ASP A 138 -6.75 14.97 4.01
N PRO A 139 -5.76 15.81 3.69
CA PRO A 139 -5.24 16.78 4.63
C PRO A 139 -6.28 17.74 5.24
N GLU A 140 -7.34 18.06 4.49
CA GLU A 140 -8.33 19.08 4.81
C GLU A 140 -9.53 18.52 5.60
N GLU A 141 -9.70 17.20 5.62
CA GLU A 141 -10.77 16.53 6.35
C GLU A 141 -10.37 16.19 7.79
N GLN A 142 -11.35 16.27 8.70
CA GLN A 142 -11.17 15.86 10.08
C GLN A 142 -11.56 14.39 10.24
N TYR A 143 -10.56 13.55 10.45
CA TYR A 143 -10.77 12.12 10.72
C TYR A 143 -10.67 11.76 12.20
N ALA A 144 -11.06 10.53 12.53
CA ALA A 144 -10.80 9.94 13.85
C ALA A 144 -9.29 9.91 14.17
N ALA A 145 -8.94 9.91 15.46
CA ALA A 145 -7.55 9.99 15.94
C ALA A 145 -6.64 8.83 15.46
N THR A 146 -7.23 7.73 14.99
CA THR A 146 -6.54 6.57 14.40
C THR A 146 -6.09 6.82 12.96
N ILE A 147 -6.57 7.89 12.32
CA ILE A 147 -6.26 8.27 10.95
C ILE A 147 -5.38 9.52 10.99
N GLU A 148 -4.17 9.39 10.45
CA GLU A 148 -3.21 10.47 10.30
C GLU A 148 -3.51 11.22 8.99
N SER A 149 -3.90 12.49 9.12
CA SER A 149 -4.13 13.40 8.00
C SER A 149 -2.98 13.40 6.98
N GLY A 150 -3.31 13.30 5.69
CA GLY A 150 -2.36 13.26 4.58
C GLY A 150 -1.60 11.94 4.41
N ARG A 151 -1.87 10.91 5.23
CA ARG A 151 -1.22 9.59 5.13
C ARG A 151 -1.97 8.62 4.24
N MET A 152 -1.24 7.60 3.80
CA MET A 152 -1.75 6.52 2.99
C MET A 152 -1.88 5.23 3.77
N TYR A 153 -2.92 4.47 3.41
CA TYR A 153 -3.32 3.23 4.05
C TYR A 153 -3.51 2.14 3.01
N ILE A 154 -3.04 0.95 3.34
CA ILE A 154 -3.14 -0.27 2.56
C ILE A 154 -4.47 -0.95 2.89
N ILE A 155 -5.18 -1.37 1.85
CA ILE A 155 -6.47 -2.05 1.90
C ILE A 155 -6.40 -3.38 1.14
N ASP A 156 -7.48 -4.14 1.23
CA ASP A 156 -7.72 -5.39 0.49
C ASP A 156 -6.71 -6.51 0.78
N PHE A 157 -6.99 -7.27 1.84
CA PHE A 157 -6.13 -8.37 2.28
C PHE A 157 -6.66 -9.74 1.81
N GLY A 158 -7.54 -9.74 0.79
CA GLY A 158 -8.23 -10.93 0.31
C GLY A 158 -7.31 -12.08 -0.11
N ILE A 159 -6.14 -11.75 -0.65
CA ILE A 159 -5.13 -12.74 -1.08
C ILE A 159 -3.83 -12.69 -0.26
N SER A 160 -3.83 -11.95 0.84
CA SER A 160 -2.71 -11.90 1.77
C SER A 160 -2.50 -13.25 2.47
N ARG A 161 -1.28 -13.49 2.94
CA ARG A 161 -0.85 -14.79 3.48
C ARG A 161 -0.06 -14.64 4.76
N PHE A 162 -0.31 -15.55 5.70
CA PHE A 162 0.64 -15.83 6.77
C PHE A 162 1.80 -16.66 6.22
N MET A 163 3.01 -16.28 6.59
CA MET A 163 4.24 -16.97 6.21
C MET A 163 4.77 -17.86 7.34
N SER A 164 4.19 -17.74 8.53
CA SER A 164 4.55 -18.55 9.69
C SER A 164 4.09 -20.00 9.53
N PRO A 165 4.96 -21.00 9.76
CA PRO A 165 4.55 -22.41 9.79
C PRO A 165 3.53 -22.72 10.89
N LYS A 166 3.37 -21.83 11.88
CA LYS A 166 2.42 -21.98 13.00
C LYS A 166 0.97 -21.65 12.62
N MET A 167 0.76 -20.93 11.52
CA MET A 167 -0.56 -20.65 10.96
C MET A 167 -0.59 -21.05 9.48
N PRO A 168 -0.43 -22.36 9.17
CA PRO A 168 -0.43 -22.81 7.79
C PRO A 168 -1.83 -22.62 7.20
N LEU A 169 -1.88 -21.99 6.02
CA LEU A 169 -3.07 -22.06 5.20
C LEU A 169 -3.25 -23.52 4.74
N PRO A 170 -4.48 -24.07 4.77
CA PRO A 170 -4.78 -25.34 4.12
C PRO A 170 -4.30 -25.32 2.66
N ALA A 171 -3.61 -26.39 2.22
CA ALA A 171 -2.96 -26.43 0.90
C ALA A 171 -3.94 -26.27 -0.28
N ASP A 172 -5.20 -26.66 -0.10
CA ASP A 172 -6.34 -26.48 -1.00
C ASP A 172 -6.85 -25.03 -1.08
N ARG A 173 -6.36 -24.16 -0.20
CA ARG A 173 -6.72 -22.74 -0.11
C ARG A 173 -5.55 -21.80 -0.38
N VAL A 174 -4.40 -22.28 -0.85
CA VAL A 174 -3.33 -21.38 -1.32
C VAL A 174 -3.81 -20.80 -2.66
N PRO A 175 -4.33 -19.57 -2.70
CA PRO A 175 -4.85 -19.02 -3.94
C PRO A 175 -3.66 -18.89 -4.88
N HIS A 176 -3.79 -19.20 -6.17
CA HIS A 176 -2.82 -18.73 -7.16
C HIS A 176 -2.55 -17.24 -6.92
N MET A 177 -1.30 -16.78 -7.02
CA MET A 177 -1.03 -15.35 -6.84
C MET A 177 -1.75 -14.60 -7.97
N GLN A 178 -2.84 -13.92 -7.61
CA GLN A 178 -3.69 -13.18 -8.55
C GLN A 178 -3.42 -11.67 -8.51
N GLY A 179 -2.36 -11.24 -7.82
CA GLY A 179 -2.04 -9.83 -7.64
C GLY A 179 -1.85 -9.07 -8.95
N HIS A 180 -1.99 -7.75 -8.92
CA HIS A 180 -2.08 -6.93 -10.13
C HIS A 180 -0.85 -6.92 -11.04
N TYR A 181 0.32 -7.30 -10.52
CA TYR A 181 1.58 -7.24 -11.26
C TYR A 181 2.15 -8.63 -11.59
N ASP A 182 2.71 -8.75 -12.79
CA ASP A 182 3.42 -9.95 -13.25
C ASP A 182 4.93 -9.81 -13.01
N PRO A 183 5.52 -10.61 -12.10
CA PRO A 183 6.96 -10.61 -11.89
C PRO A 183 7.63 -11.46 -12.98
N PRO A 184 8.90 -11.19 -13.35
CA PRO A 184 9.58 -11.90 -14.44
C PRO A 184 9.71 -13.42 -14.25
N GLU A 185 9.76 -13.89 -13.00
CA GLU A 185 9.74 -15.30 -12.63
C GLU A 185 8.36 -15.97 -12.73
N GLY A 186 7.30 -15.19 -12.96
CA GLY A 186 5.90 -15.65 -12.94
C GLY A 186 5.29 -15.65 -11.54
N ARG A 187 3.99 -15.37 -11.44
CA ARG A 187 3.29 -15.23 -10.15
C ARG A 187 3.30 -16.51 -9.31
N ASP A 188 3.16 -17.67 -9.94
CA ASP A 188 3.12 -18.96 -9.23
C ASP A 188 4.49 -19.38 -8.65
N ALA A 189 5.59 -18.90 -9.24
CA ALA A 189 6.94 -19.20 -8.76
C ALA A 189 7.50 -18.11 -7.83
N ALA A 190 6.79 -17.00 -7.67
CA ALA A 190 7.25 -15.89 -6.85
C ALA A 190 7.22 -16.26 -5.37
N GLU A 191 8.27 -15.89 -4.64
CA GLU A 191 8.26 -15.96 -3.17
C GLU A 191 7.48 -14.75 -2.63
N PRO A 192 6.49 -14.91 -1.73
CA PRO A 192 5.58 -13.83 -1.35
C PRO A 192 6.21 -12.53 -0.85
N TYR A 193 7.28 -12.57 -0.05
CA TYR A 193 7.94 -11.33 0.39
C TYR A 193 8.70 -10.63 -0.72
N SER A 194 9.41 -11.39 -1.55
CA SER A 194 10.07 -10.89 -2.74
C SER A 194 9.06 -10.33 -3.76
N TYR A 195 7.88 -10.94 -3.84
CA TYR A 195 6.79 -10.48 -4.68
C TYR A 195 6.21 -9.15 -4.17
N ASP A 196 5.96 -9.00 -2.87
CA ASP A 196 5.54 -7.73 -2.29
C ASP A 196 6.54 -6.60 -2.61
N VAL A 197 7.85 -6.87 -2.49
CA VAL A 197 8.89 -5.90 -2.85
C VAL A 197 8.83 -5.52 -4.34
N TYR A 198 8.64 -6.50 -5.22
CA TYR A 198 8.44 -6.26 -6.64
C TYR A 198 7.23 -5.36 -6.89
N CYS A 199 6.09 -5.68 -6.28
CA CYS A 199 4.85 -4.94 -6.38
C CYS A 199 4.97 -3.50 -5.85
N VAL A 200 5.68 -3.28 -4.74
CA VAL A 200 6.02 -1.92 -4.26
C VAL A 200 6.81 -1.15 -5.32
N GLY A 201 7.83 -1.77 -5.91
CA GLY A 201 8.61 -1.14 -6.98
C GLY A 201 7.76 -0.81 -8.20
N ALA A 202 6.89 -1.73 -8.62
CA ALA A 202 5.98 -1.52 -9.74
C ALA A 202 4.97 -0.39 -9.45
N ALA A 203 4.38 -0.35 -8.26
CA ALA A 203 3.48 0.71 -7.81
C ALA A 203 4.16 2.08 -7.82
N ILE A 204 5.39 2.18 -7.30
CA ILE A 204 6.18 3.42 -7.35
C ILE A 204 6.41 3.85 -8.81
N ARG A 205 6.72 2.91 -9.71
CA ARG A 205 6.89 3.24 -11.13
C ARG A 205 5.59 3.73 -11.77
N THR A 206 4.46 3.09 -11.49
CA THR A 206 3.14 3.50 -11.98
C THR A 206 2.86 4.96 -11.60
N VAL A 207 2.98 5.32 -10.32
CA VAL A 207 2.70 6.71 -9.88
C VAL A 207 3.70 7.72 -10.45
N CYS A 208 4.95 7.31 -10.68
CA CYS A 208 5.96 8.14 -11.34
C CYS A 208 5.61 8.41 -12.82
N TRP A 209 5.10 7.40 -13.53
CA TRP A 209 4.62 7.54 -14.91
C TRP A 209 3.43 8.50 -14.97
N ASP A 210 2.43 8.31 -14.10
CA ASP A 210 1.24 9.17 -14.05
C ASP A 210 1.61 10.63 -13.79
N THR A 211 2.59 10.88 -12.92
CA THR A 211 3.06 12.23 -12.61
C THR A 211 3.83 12.84 -13.76
N THR A 212 4.67 12.06 -14.45
CA THR A 212 5.47 12.56 -15.59
C THR A 212 4.58 12.94 -16.78
N ASN A 213 3.46 12.22 -16.97
CA ASN A 213 2.47 12.54 -17.99
C ASN A 213 1.66 13.81 -17.68
N ASN A 214 1.76 14.33 -16.46
CA ASN A 214 1.14 15.57 -16.03
C ASN A 214 2.11 16.74 -16.34
N HIS A 215 2.03 17.28 -17.56
CA HIS A 215 2.92 18.18 -18.34
C HIS A 215 3.56 19.43 -17.65
N SER A 216 3.57 19.55 -16.33
CA SER A 216 4.24 20.60 -15.58
C SER A 216 5.70 20.24 -15.27
N ARG A 217 6.61 21.22 -15.40
CA ARG A 217 8.01 21.10 -14.93
C ARG A 217 8.11 20.81 -13.43
N ALA A 218 7.12 21.23 -12.63
CA ALA A 218 7.06 20.94 -11.19
C ALA A 218 6.81 19.45 -10.88
N ASN A 219 6.35 18.68 -11.88
CA ASN A 219 5.98 17.27 -11.77
C ASN A 219 7.07 16.34 -12.32
N ARG A 220 8.30 16.83 -12.43
CA ARG A 220 9.43 16.00 -12.86
C ARG A 220 9.77 14.98 -11.77
N VAL A 221 9.81 13.72 -12.16
CA VAL A 221 10.31 12.64 -11.30
C VAL A 221 11.84 12.54 -11.43
N ALA A 222 12.53 12.59 -10.30
CA ALA A 222 13.98 12.47 -10.23
C ALA A 222 14.48 11.08 -10.73
N PRO A 223 15.54 11.00 -11.55
CA PRO A 223 16.10 9.73 -12.02
C PRO A 223 16.47 8.73 -10.91
N SER A 224 16.90 9.21 -9.74
CA SER A 224 17.24 8.38 -8.58
C SER A 224 16.03 7.62 -8.03
N LEU A 225 14.81 8.18 -8.11
CA LEU A 225 13.58 7.48 -7.73
C LEU A 225 13.24 6.34 -8.70
N TRP A 226 13.42 6.58 -10.00
CA TRP A 226 13.30 5.53 -11.01
C TRP A 226 14.34 4.41 -10.81
N ALA A 227 15.58 4.78 -10.49
CA ALA A 227 16.64 3.83 -10.20
C ALA A 227 16.32 2.98 -8.95
N PHE A 228 15.75 3.59 -7.92
CA PHE A 228 15.29 2.88 -6.73
C PHE A 228 14.17 1.89 -7.04
N ALA A 229 13.13 2.34 -7.74
CA ALA A 229 12.01 1.46 -8.11
C ALA A 229 12.46 0.30 -9.03
N ARG A 230 13.46 0.52 -9.88
CA ARG A 230 14.11 -0.52 -10.68
C ARG A 230 14.86 -1.55 -9.85
N ALA A 231 15.49 -1.14 -8.74
CA ALA A 231 16.16 -2.07 -7.83
C ALA A 231 15.15 -3.00 -7.13
N LEU A 232 13.95 -2.50 -6.82
CA LEU A 232 12.87 -3.31 -6.24
C LEU A 232 12.23 -4.26 -7.27
N THR A 233 12.23 -3.88 -8.55
CA THR A 233 11.69 -4.67 -9.67
C THR A 233 12.77 -5.48 -10.42
N ALA A 234 13.85 -5.88 -9.74
CA ALA A 234 14.90 -6.69 -10.34
C ALA A 234 14.32 -8.02 -10.87
N ALA A 235 14.77 -8.43 -12.07
CA ALA A 235 14.27 -9.66 -12.70
C ALA A 235 14.66 -10.92 -11.95
N ASP A 236 15.86 -10.92 -11.35
CA ASP A 236 16.30 -11.95 -10.41
C ASP A 236 15.76 -11.61 -9.00
N PRO A 237 14.85 -12.42 -8.42
CA PRO A 237 14.25 -12.15 -7.12
C PRO A 237 15.29 -12.04 -6.00
N ALA A 238 16.41 -12.76 -6.09
CA ALA A 238 17.47 -12.74 -5.08
C ALA A 238 18.23 -11.39 -5.05
N ARG A 239 18.09 -10.57 -6.10
CA ARG A 239 18.67 -9.22 -6.16
C ARG A 239 17.75 -8.15 -5.62
N ARG A 240 16.48 -8.46 -5.36
CA ARG A 240 15.56 -7.52 -4.71
C ARG A 240 15.97 -7.39 -3.24
N PRO A 241 16.08 -6.17 -2.70
CA PRO A 241 16.33 -6.01 -1.28
C PRO A 241 15.11 -6.48 -0.49
N SER A 242 15.29 -6.97 0.74
CA SER A 242 14.13 -7.12 1.65
C SER A 242 13.45 -5.76 1.85
N VAL A 243 12.15 -5.74 2.15
CA VAL A 243 11.43 -4.47 2.35
C VAL A 243 12.06 -3.61 3.46
N ARG A 244 12.63 -4.24 4.49
CA ARG A 244 13.37 -3.54 5.56
C ARG A 244 14.60 -2.81 5.00
N HIS A 245 15.37 -3.47 4.13
CA HIS A 245 16.50 -2.83 3.44
C HIS A 245 16.03 -1.75 2.47
N ALA A 246 14.96 -2.01 1.70
CA ALA A 246 14.36 -1.03 0.80
C ALA A 246 13.92 0.24 1.54
N ARG A 247 13.30 0.11 2.72
CA ARG A 247 12.91 1.24 3.57
C ARG A 247 14.12 2.05 4.05
N ALA A 248 15.21 1.39 4.43
CA ALA A 248 16.45 2.07 4.83
C ALA A 248 17.08 2.82 3.64
N MET A 249 17.14 2.20 2.46
CA MET A 249 17.59 2.84 1.23
C MET A 249 16.71 4.05 0.89
N PHE A 250 15.38 3.90 0.98
CA PHE A 250 14.45 4.97 0.69
C PHE A 250 14.55 6.14 1.68
N ALA A 251 14.84 5.89 2.95
CA ALA A 251 15.07 6.97 3.91
C ALA A 251 16.26 7.86 3.52
N ILE A 252 17.32 7.25 2.96
CA ILE A 252 18.49 7.98 2.44
C ILE A 252 18.13 8.70 1.14
N LEU A 253 17.45 8.01 0.22
CA LEU A 253 16.98 8.58 -1.04
C LEU A 253 16.08 9.79 -0.80
N ARG A 254 15.11 9.69 0.10
CA ARG A 254 14.20 10.78 0.45
C ARG A 254 14.97 12.01 0.92
N ARG A 255 16.00 11.85 1.75
CA ARG A 255 16.85 12.97 2.18
C ARG A 255 17.60 13.57 1.00
N TRP A 256 18.19 12.73 0.14
CA TRP A 256 18.86 13.15 -1.08
C TRP A 256 17.94 13.98 -1.97
N LEU A 257 16.77 13.45 -2.30
CA LEU A 257 15.75 14.08 -3.12
C LEU A 257 15.31 15.46 -2.59
N MET A 258 15.14 15.60 -1.27
CA MET A 258 14.79 16.88 -0.66
C MET A 258 15.95 17.88 -0.71
N LEU A 259 17.20 17.40 -0.55
CA LEU A 259 18.40 18.23 -0.59
C LEU A 259 18.80 18.66 -2.00
N THR A 260 18.44 17.91 -3.04
CA THR A 260 18.81 18.21 -4.43
C THR A 260 17.71 18.86 -5.24
N ARG A 261 16.55 19.11 -4.65
CA ARG A 261 15.42 19.73 -5.37
C ARG A 261 15.77 21.07 -6.00
N TRP A 262 16.56 21.90 -5.31
CA TRP A 262 17.00 23.21 -5.81
C TRP A 262 17.87 23.09 -7.07
N VAL A 263 18.56 21.96 -7.28
CA VAL A 263 19.43 21.74 -8.44
C VAL A 263 18.62 21.81 -9.74
N HIS A 264 17.40 21.28 -9.73
CA HIS A 264 16.48 21.33 -10.88
C HIS A 264 15.94 22.74 -11.17
N TRP A 265 16.09 23.69 -10.24
CA TRP A 265 15.78 25.10 -10.46
C TRP A 265 16.96 25.89 -11.02
N LEU A 266 18.20 25.49 -10.71
CA LEU A 266 19.40 26.26 -11.08
C LEU A 266 20.10 25.74 -12.34
N LEU A 267 19.98 24.45 -12.65
CA LEU A 267 20.74 23.84 -13.74
C LEU A 267 19.83 23.38 -14.89
N PRO A 268 20.37 23.34 -16.13
CA PRO A 268 19.73 22.63 -17.23
C PRO A 268 19.40 21.20 -16.84
N ILE A 269 18.22 20.76 -17.26
CA ILE A 269 17.64 19.45 -16.98
C ILE A 269 18.66 18.28 -17.05
N PRO A 270 19.44 18.11 -18.14
CA PRO A 270 20.36 16.97 -18.26
C PRO A 270 21.47 16.98 -17.19
N GLN A 271 21.88 18.17 -16.74
CA GLN A 271 22.91 18.32 -15.72
C GLN A 271 22.34 18.03 -14.32
N ALA A 272 21.13 18.54 -14.03
CA ALA A 272 20.44 18.25 -12.79
C ALA A 272 20.17 16.75 -12.61
N ASP A 273 19.67 16.08 -13.67
CA ASP A 273 19.44 14.63 -13.70
C ASP A 273 20.74 13.85 -13.45
N ARG A 274 21.86 14.30 -14.05
CA ARG A 274 23.16 13.67 -13.85
C ARG A 274 23.64 13.81 -12.41
N ILE A 275 23.50 15.00 -11.80
CA ILE A 275 23.86 15.23 -10.40
C ILE A 275 23.03 14.33 -9.49
N ASP A 276 21.70 14.33 -9.67
CA ASP A 276 20.78 13.48 -8.92
C ASP A 276 21.20 12.01 -8.97
N LEU A 277 21.39 11.47 -10.16
CA LEU A 277 21.69 10.05 -10.34
C LEU A 277 23.09 9.68 -9.83
N CYS A 278 24.11 10.48 -10.14
CA CYS A 278 25.48 10.22 -9.69
C CYS A 278 25.60 10.31 -8.17
N GLY A 279 24.98 11.32 -7.55
CA GLY A 279 25.00 11.48 -6.10
C GLY A 279 24.24 10.35 -5.39
N TRP A 280 23.11 9.91 -5.94
CA TRP A 280 22.41 8.73 -5.43
C TRP A 280 23.28 7.46 -5.47
N TYR A 281 23.95 7.19 -6.60
CA TYR A 281 24.85 6.03 -6.68
C TYR A 281 26.04 6.14 -5.73
N PHE A 282 26.59 7.34 -5.54
CA PHE A 282 27.65 7.58 -4.58
C PHE A 282 27.20 7.27 -3.15
N LEU A 283 26.01 7.74 -2.75
CA LEU A 283 25.42 7.45 -1.43
C LEU A 283 25.19 5.94 -1.24
N CYS A 284 24.66 5.24 -2.25
CA CYS A 284 24.49 3.80 -2.19
C CYS A 284 25.81 3.08 -1.92
N ARG A 285 26.89 3.47 -2.63
CA ARG A 285 28.23 2.88 -2.42
C ARG A 285 28.76 3.14 -1.02
N LEU A 286 28.61 4.35 -0.49
CA LEU A 286 29.04 4.68 0.87
C LEU A 286 28.32 3.82 1.91
N VAL A 287 26.99 3.72 1.81
CA VAL A 287 26.17 2.95 2.75
C VAL A 287 26.51 1.47 2.69
N LEU A 288 26.61 0.89 1.49
CA LEU A 288 27.01 -0.51 1.29
C LEU A 288 28.43 -0.77 1.81
N SER A 289 29.36 0.18 1.65
CA SER A 289 30.72 0.05 2.16
C SER A 289 30.81 0.12 3.70
N ALA A 290 29.94 0.89 4.34
CA ALA A 290 29.89 1.01 5.80
C ALA A 290 29.31 -0.23 6.46
N VAL A 291 28.32 -0.88 5.82
CA VAL A 291 27.74 -2.14 6.30
C VAL A 291 28.76 -3.28 6.24
N ARG A 292 29.56 -3.36 5.17
CA ARG A 292 30.61 -4.39 5.01
C ARG A 292 31.78 -4.29 6.00
N ARG A 293 31.99 -3.14 6.67
CA ARG A 293 33.08 -2.97 7.66
C ARG A 293 32.65 -3.33 9.09
N ARG A 294 31.37 -3.66 9.31
CA ARG A 294 30.80 -3.95 10.63
C ARG A 294 30.34 -5.40 10.82
N GLY A 295 30.51 -6.25 9.81
CA GLY A 295 30.31 -7.70 9.89
C GLY A 295 31.63 -8.40 9.61
#